data_AF-M0FLX1-F1
#
_entry.id   AF-M0FLX1-F1
#
_cell.length_a   1.000
_cell.length_b   1.000
_cell.length_c   1.000
_cell.angle_alpha   90.00
_cell.angle_beta   90.00
_cell.angle_gamma   90.00
#
_symmetry.space_group_name_H-M   'P 1'
#
loop_
_entity.id
_entity.type
_entity.pdbx_description
1 polymer ?
#
loop_
_entity_poly.entity_id
_entity_poly.type
_entity_poly.pdbx_seq_one_letter_code
_entity_poly.pdbx_strand_id
1 'polypeptide(L)'
;MSILEDARALAESGPVCDACLGRAFAERSFGLTNAERGKSLRVAAALDDDEPYEAVDTEDCWVCEGACAEFDDWAERCAEAIEDIEVETYQVGTRAPPLVEENELLLREGAGLPEDAGELFKSEFNREVGKRVGRLTGTEVDFTRPDVQFLLDIEADTVEAQLNSAFVYGRYRKLARDIPQTEWPCRECDGSGYKGKEPCDYCGGSGYLYEDSVEGFVAPVVTDVMDGVDAKFHGAGREDVDALMLGTGRPFVVEIMEPRRRTVDVEQLEGDINAMADGEIEVEGLRLATYDMVERVKKLDASKEYRAAVEFDDDVADAELAAALDELTGATIEQYTPNRVDHRRASITRTRHVYDATGDLEDPRHATVEIHGEGGLYIKELVSGDEGRTNPSLAGILDTGAVVTALDVIAVEGEDEPFEDDAFFKD
;
A
#
# COMPACT_ATOMS: atom_id res chain seq x y z
N MET A 1 -17.61 18.14 -44.70
CA MET A 1 -18.91 18.71 -44.31
C MET A 1 -18.65 19.84 -43.33
N SER A 2 -19.58 20.79 -43.24
CA SER A 2 -19.54 21.84 -42.21
C SER A 2 -20.04 21.27 -40.88
N ILE A 3 -19.67 21.89 -39.75
CA ILE A 3 -20.12 21.44 -38.43
C ILE A 3 -21.66 21.43 -38.30
N LEU A 4 -22.36 22.32 -39.01
CA LEU A 4 -23.83 22.34 -39.03
C LEU A 4 -24.42 21.27 -39.95
N GLU A 5 -23.73 20.88 -41.02
CA GLU A 5 -24.14 19.71 -41.84
C GLU A 5 -24.01 18.43 -41.02
N ASP A 6 -22.90 18.26 -40.30
CA ASP A 6 -22.66 17.10 -39.43
C ASP A 6 -23.69 17.05 -38.29
N ALA A 7 -23.98 18.19 -37.65
CA ALA A 7 -24.98 18.27 -36.58
C ALA A 7 -26.41 17.94 -37.07
N ARG A 8 -26.76 18.36 -38.30
CA ARG A 8 -28.04 17.99 -38.93
C ARG A 8 -28.11 16.49 -39.19
N ALA A 9 -27.06 15.91 -39.78
CA ALA A 9 -27.00 14.47 -40.05
C ALA A 9 -27.17 13.63 -38.77
N LEU A 10 -26.55 14.07 -37.66
CA LEU A 10 -26.76 13.44 -36.34
C LEU A 10 -28.21 13.59 -35.86
N ALA A 11 -28.82 14.77 -35.98
CA ALA A 11 -30.19 15.03 -35.54
C ALA A 11 -31.26 14.32 -36.40
N GLU A 12 -30.98 14.04 -37.67
CA GLU A 12 -31.89 13.31 -38.58
C GLU A 12 -31.98 11.81 -38.26
N SER A 13 -31.02 11.26 -37.51
CA SER A 13 -30.98 9.84 -37.13
C SER A 13 -32.13 9.41 -36.20
N GLY A 14 -32.76 10.38 -35.52
CA GLY A 14 -33.82 10.15 -34.53
C GLY A 14 -33.78 11.20 -33.41
N PRO A 15 -34.57 11.04 -32.33
CA PRO A 15 -34.49 11.93 -31.17
C PRO A 15 -33.12 11.81 -30.48
N VAL A 16 -32.25 12.78 -30.69
CA VAL A 16 -30.94 12.89 -30.03
C VAL A 16 -30.97 14.08 -29.09
N CYS A 17 -30.71 13.89 -27.80
CA CYS A 17 -30.66 15.00 -26.83
C CYS A 17 -29.43 15.90 -27.08
N ASP A 18 -29.44 17.08 -26.47
CA ASP A 18 -28.35 18.04 -26.64
C ASP A 18 -27.00 17.51 -26.11
N ALA A 19 -26.98 16.67 -25.06
CA ALA A 19 -25.75 16.06 -24.56
C ALA A 19 -25.13 15.12 -25.61
N CYS A 20 -25.90 14.16 -26.13
CA CYS A 20 -25.45 13.22 -27.17
C CYS A 20 -25.04 13.94 -28.47
N LEU A 21 -25.81 14.94 -28.89
CA LEU A 21 -25.47 15.74 -30.07
C LEU A 21 -24.15 16.49 -29.87
N GLY A 22 -23.98 17.17 -28.73
CA GLY A 22 -22.78 17.93 -28.45
C GLY A 22 -21.56 17.07 -28.14
N ARG A 23 -21.75 15.84 -27.65
CA ARG A 23 -20.68 14.90 -27.33
C ARG A 23 -19.92 14.43 -28.57
N ALA A 24 -20.60 14.28 -29.71
CA ALA A 24 -19.96 13.99 -31.01
C ALA A 24 -18.95 15.09 -31.45
N PHE A 25 -19.02 16.28 -30.84
CA PHE A 25 -18.14 17.41 -31.12
C PHE A 25 -17.33 17.87 -29.89
N ALA A 26 -17.08 16.98 -28.92
CA ALA A 26 -16.41 17.33 -27.65
C ALA A 26 -15.03 18.00 -27.82
N GLU A 27 -14.34 17.71 -28.91
CA GLU A 27 -13.06 18.33 -29.31
C GLU A 27 -13.19 19.77 -29.84
N ARG A 28 -14.41 20.27 -30.04
CA ARG A 28 -14.68 21.61 -30.61
C ARG A 28 -15.15 22.57 -29.52
N SER A 29 -14.40 23.67 -29.35
CA SER A 29 -14.67 24.72 -28.37
C SER A 29 -14.63 24.21 -26.92
N PHE A 30 -13.75 24.79 -26.10
CA PHE A 30 -13.55 24.39 -24.71
C PHE A 30 -14.36 25.29 -23.76
N GLY A 31 -14.69 24.76 -22.57
CA GLY A 31 -15.44 25.50 -21.54
C GLY A 31 -16.97 25.38 -21.60
N LEU A 32 -17.49 24.55 -22.50
CA LEU A 32 -18.90 24.19 -22.59
C LEU A 32 -19.10 22.72 -22.16
N THR A 33 -20.21 22.43 -21.50
CA THR A 33 -20.74 21.06 -21.37
C THR A 33 -21.18 20.54 -22.73
N ASN A 34 -21.30 19.21 -22.89
CA ASN A 34 -21.81 18.66 -24.14
C ASN A 34 -23.27 19.09 -24.39
N ALA A 35 -24.10 19.19 -23.34
CA ALA A 35 -25.45 19.72 -23.46
C ALA A 35 -25.48 21.17 -24.00
N GLU A 36 -24.63 22.06 -23.48
CA GLU A 36 -24.52 23.43 -24.01
C GLU A 36 -24.03 23.45 -25.46
N ARG A 37 -23.09 22.58 -25.81
CA ARG A 37 -22.57 22.46 -27.17
C ARG A 37 -23.65 21.98 -28.14
N GLY A 38 -24.34 20.89 -27.83
CA GLY A 38 -25.40 20.36 -28.69
C GLY A 38 -26.57 21.32 -28.82
N LYS A 39 -26.97 21.97 -27.72
CA LYS A 39 -27.98 23.04 -27.77
C LYS A 39 -27.58 24.16 -28.72
N SER A 40 -26.31 24.59 -28.65
CA SER A 40 -25.78 25.64 -29.52
C SER A 40 -25.79 25.23 -30.99
N LEU A 41 -25.40 23.98 -31.30
CA LEU A 41 -25.45 23.44 -32.66
C LEU A 41 -26.87 23.36 -33.19
N ARG A 42 -27.81 22.89 -32.37
CA ARG A 42 -29.23 22.79 -32.72
C ARG A 42 -29.86 24.15 -33.00
N VAL A 43 -29.61 25.12 -32.12
CA VAL A 43 -30.08 26.51 -32.31
C VAL A 43 -29.48 27.11 -33.58
N ALA A 44 -28.19 26.90 -33.83
CA ALA A 44 -27.53 27.43 -35.02
C ALA A 44 -28.07 26.80 -36.32
N ALA A 45 -28.33 25.49 -36.33
CA ALA A 45 -28.93 24.82 -37.49
C ALA A 45 -30.35 25.32 -37.78
N ALA A 46 -31.22 25.42 -36.76
CA ALA A 46 -32.58 25.93 -36.92
C ALA A 46 -32.61 27.38 -37.45
N LEU A 47 -31.70 28.24 -36.98
CA LEU A 47 -31.56 29.61 -37.49
C LEU A 47 -31.07 29.67 -38.94
N ASP A 48 -30.16 28.78 -39.33
CA ASP A 48 -29.62 28.70 -40.70
C ASP A 48 -30.66 28.17 -41.69
N ASP A 49 -31.55 27.27 -41.23
CA ASP A 49 -32.65 26.70 -42.01
C ASP A 49 -33.93 27.57 -42.02
N ASP A 50 -33.98 28.62 -41.19
CA ASP A 50 -35.20 29.43 -40.94
C ASP A 50 -36.39 28.59 -40.45
N GLU A 51 -36.10 27.60 -39.60
CA GLU A 51 -37.09 26.69 -38.99
C GLU A 51 -37.26 26.95 -37.49
N PRO A 52 -38.45 26.65 -36.90
CA PRO A 52 -38.62 26.74 -35.45
C PRO A 52 -37.65 25.83 -34.70
N TYR A 53 -37.07 26.33 -33.61
CA TYR A 53 -36.27 25.49 -32.70
C TYR A 53 -37.16 24.45 -32.02
N GLU A 54 -36.77 23.18 -32.14
CA GLU A 54 -37.38 22.05 -31.45
C GLU A 54 -36.36 21.40 -30.51
N ALA A 55 -36.66 21.36 -29.21
CA ALA A 55 -35.85 20.64 -28.24
C ALA A 55 -36.17 19.14 -28.28
N VAL A 56 -35.17 18.32 -27.96
CA VAL A 56 -35.37 16.89 -27.71
C VAL A 56 -35.15 16.67 -26.22
N ASP A 57 -36.18 16.20 -25.52
CA ASP A 57 -36.08 15.83 -24.12
C ASP A 57 -35.13 14.64 -23.96
N THR A 58 -34.30 14.66 -22.92
CA THR A 58 -33.27 13.63 -22.73
C THR A 58 -33.87 12.24 -22.56
N GLU A 59 -35.05 12.14 -21.93
CA GLU A 59 -35.81 10.90 -21.75
C GLU A 59 -36.21 10.24 -23.08
N ASP A 60 -36.41 11.04 -24.13
CA ASP A 60 -36.76 10.55 -25.47
C ASP A 60 -35.52 10.17 -26.30
N CYS A 61 -34.31 10.37 -25.77
CA CYS A 61 -33.09 10.17 -26.53
C CYS A 61 -32.79 8.68 -26.78
N TRP A 62 -32.79 8.27 -28.04
CA TRP A 62 -32.50 6.87 -28.41
C TRP A 62 -31.04 6.47 -28.15
N VAL A 63 -30.13 7.45 -28.00
CA VAL A 63 -28.68 7.20 -27.88
C VAL A 63 -28.29 6.88 -26.44
N CYS A 64 -28.65 7.75 -25.50
CA CYS A 64 -28.34 7.57 -24.07
C CYS A 64 -29.47 6.94 -23.27
N GLU A 65 -30.63 6.70 -23.88
CA GLU A 65 -31.81 6.10 -23.24
C GLU A 65 -32.24 6.83 -21.95
N GLY A 66 -32.09 8.16 -21.92
CA GLY A 66 -32.42 8.98 -20.75
C GLY A 66 -31.29 9.19 -19.74
N ALA A 67 -30.21 8.40 -19.78
CA ALA A 67 -29.19 8.39 -18.73
C ALA A 67 -28.51 9.74 -18.48
N CYS A 68 -28.39 10.61 -19.50
CA CYS A 68 -27.82 11.95 -19.34
C CYS A 68 -28.70 12.91 -18.49
N ALA A 69 -29.93 12.53 -18.14
CA ALA A 69 -30.80 13.30 -17.24
C ALA A 69 -30.51 13.03 -15.76
N GLU A 70 -29.83 11.93 -15.44
CA GLU A 70 -29.74 11.39 -14.07
C GLU A 70 -28.45 11.75 -13.35
N PHE A 71 -27.62 12.66 -13.90
CA PHE A 71 -26.31 12.97 -13.33
C PHE A 71 -26.36 13.41 -11.85
N ASP A 72 -27.42 14.12 -11.47
CA ASP A 72 -27.62 14.57 -10.09
C ASP A 72 -27.98 13.39 -9.17
N ASP A 73 -28.91 12.52 -9.57
CA ASP A 73 -29.32 11.33 -8.82
C ASP A 73 -28.15 10.38 -8.55
N TRP A 74 -27.32 10.13 -9.57
CA TRP A 74 -26.11 9.31 -9.42
C TRP A 74 -25.09 9.95 -8.46
N ALA A 75 -24.94 11.27 -8.50
CA ALA A 75 -24.03 11.97 -7.59
C ALA A 75 -24.52 11.96 -6.14
N GLU A 76 -25.83 12.10 -5.92
CA GLU A 76 -26.44 12.01 -4.60
C GLU A 76 -26.22 10.62 -3.98
N ARG A 77 -26.38 9.55 -4.77
CA ARG A 77 -26.10 8.17 -4.33
C ARG A 77 -24.63 7.93 -4.00
N CYS A 78 -23.71 8.52 -4.77
CA CYS A 78 -22.29 8.49 -4.42
C CYS A 78 -22.01 9.20 -3.09
N ALA A 79 -22.63 10.36 -2.87
CA ALA A 79 -22.46 11.11 -1.62
C ALA A 79 -23.04 10.36 -0.42
N GLU A 80 -24.22 9.73 -0.56
CA GLU A 80 -24.84 8.88 0.46
C GLU A 80 -23.95 7.68 0.80
N ALA A 81 -23.33 7.05 -0.20
CA ALA A 81 -22.45 5.90 0.00
C ALA A 81 -21.21 6.19 0.88
N ILE A 82 -20.86 7.46 1.08
CA ILE A 82 -19.71 7.89 1.90
C ILE A 82 -20.08 8.84 3.05
N GLU A 83 -21.37 9.00 3.38
CA GLU A 83 -21.84 10.02 4.36
C GLU A 83 -21.11 9.94 5.71
N ASP A 84 -20.83 8.73 6.19
CA ASP A 84 -20.15 8.47 7.47
C ASP A 84 -18.69 8.02 7.30
N ILE A 85 -18.03 8.38 6.21
CA ILE A 85 -16.67 7.95 5.88
C ILE A 85 -15.82 9.18 5.60
N GLU A 86 -14.69 9.29 6.29
CA GLU A 86 -13.71 10.34 6.02
C GLU A 86 -12.96 10.04 4.72
N VAL A 87 -13.16 10.92 3.74
CA VAL A 87 -12.47 10.90 2.45
C VAL A 87 -12.11 12.32 2.05
N GLU A 88 -10.93 12.52 1.49
CA GLU A 88 -10.48 13.80 0.95
C GLU A 88 -10.53 13.78 -0.58
N THR A 89 -10.27 12.61 -1.15
CA THR A 89 -10.16 12.42 -2.60
C THR A 89 -11.09 11.34 -3.13
N TYR A 90 -11.59 11.53 -4.34
CA TYR A 90 -12.47 10.56 -5.01
C TYR A 90 -12.16 10.41 -6.49
N GLN A 91 -12.66 9.33 -7.08
CA GLN A 91 -12.74 9.16 -8.52
C GLN A 91 -14.08 8.53 -8.89
N VAL A 92 -14.62 8.91 -10.05
CA VAL A 92 -15.84 8.30 -10.61
C VAL A 92 -15.50 7.54 -11.89
N GLY A 93 -15.88 6.27 -11.94
CA GLY A 93 -15.89 5.42 -13.12
C GLY A 93 -17.31 4.97 -13.45
N THR A 94 -17.57 4.68 -14.72
CA THR A 94 -18.89 4.27 -15.22
C THR A 94 -18.75 3.00 -16.05
N ARG A 95 -19.57 2.00 -15.75
CA ARG A 95 -19.87 0.88 -16.64
C ARG A 95 -21.09 1.28 -17.48
N ALA A 96 -20.83 1.67 -18.72
CA ALA A 96 -21.88 2.07 -19.65
C ALA A 96 -22.70 0.84 -20.08
N PRO A 97 -24.02 0.96 -20.31
CA PRO A 97 -24.81 -0.10 -20.89
C PRO A 97 -24.27 -0.44 -22.29
N PRO A 98 -24.12 -1.73 -22.68
CA PRO A 98 -23.65 -2.09 -24.01
C PRO A 98 -24.51 -1.47 -25.13
N LEU A 99 -25.83 -1.34 -24.91
CA LEU A 99 -26.74 -0.72 -25.86
C LEU A 99 -26.41 0.76 -26.11
N VAL A 100 -26.07 1.52 -25.05
CA VAL A 100 -25.67 2.93 -25.17
C VAL A 100 -24.35 3.04 -25.93
N GLU A 101 -23.36 2.18 -25.64
CA GLU A 101 -22.08 2.17 -26.35
C GLU A 101 -22.29 1.88 -27.86
N GLU A 102 -23.14 0.91 -28.21
CA GLU A 102 -23.47 0.61 -29.61
C GLU A 102 -24.26 1.74 -30.28
N ASN A 103 -25.25 2.34 -29.59
CA ASN A 103 -26.03 3.44 -30.13
C ASN A 103 -25.16 4.68 -30.42
N GLU A 104 -24.16 4.94 -29.58
CA GLU A 104 -23.19 6.00 -29.81
C GLU A 104 -22.35 5.78 -31.09
N LEU A 105 -21.95 4.54 -31.37
CA LEU A 105 -21.25 4.19 -32.61
C LEU A 105 -22.17 4.36 -33.81
N LEU A 106 -23.40 3.83 -33.73
CA LEU A 106 -24.41 3.94 -34.79
C LEU A 106 -24.76 5.39 -35.10
N LEU A 107 -24.84 6.25 -34.08
CA LEU A 107 -25.08 7.68 -34.24
C LEU A 107 -23.98 8.32 -35.11
N ARG A 108 -22.70 8.05 -34.81
CA ARG A 108 -21.56 8.59 -35.56
C ARG A 108 -21.50 8.02 -36.97
N GLU A 109 -21.63 6.70 -37.11
CA GLU A 109 -21.62 6.02 -38.41
C GLU A 109 -22.75 6.53 -39.32
N GLY A 110 -23.96 6.66 -38.78
CA GLY A 110 -25.13 7.16 -39.51
C GLY A 110 -24.96 8.59 -40.03
N ALA A 111 -24.20 9.42 -39.31
CA ALA A 111 -23.84 10.78 -39.73
C ALA A 111 -22.56 10.85 -40.59
N GLY A 112 -21.91 9.72 -40.88
CA GLY A 112 -20.65 9.67 -41.63
C GLY A 112 -19.45 10.27 -40.88
N LEU A 113 -19.52 10.31 -39.54
CA LEU A 113 -18.44 10.75 -38.67
C LEU A 113 -17.50 9.58 -38.31
N PRO A 114 -16.22 9.86 -37.98
CA PRO A 114 -15.34 8.85 -37.40
C PRO A 114 -15.95 8.22 -36.14
N GLU A 115 -15.75 6.92 -35.95
CA GLU A 115 -16.24 6.17 -34.78
C GLU A 115 -15.72 6.75 -33.44
N ASP A 116 -14.53 7.35 -33.47
CA ASP A 116 -13.86 7.99 -32.33
C ASP A 116 -14.12 9.51 -32.23
N ALA A 117 -15.03 10.06 -33.03
CA ALA A 117 -15.33 11.49 -33.01
C ALA A 117 -15.92 11.95 -31.66
N GLY A 118 -15.33 13.00 -31.10
CA GLY A 118 -15.81 13.61 -29.87
C GLY A 118 -15.40 12.84 -28.61
N GLU A 119 -16.36 12.57 -27.74
CA GLU A 119 -16.15 11.92 -26.43
C GLU A 119 -17.06 10.68 -26.27
N LEU A 120 -16.66 9.71 -25.44
CA LEU A 120 -17.49 8.54 -25.09
C LEU A 120 -18.52 8.89 -24.00
N PHE A 121 -19.68 8.24 -24.00
CA PHE A 121 -20.71 8.41 -22.95
C PHE A 121 -20.13 8.29 -21.54
N LYS A 122 -19.36 7.23 -21.26
CA LYS A 122 -18.76 7.01 -19.94
C LYS A 122 -17.82 8.13 -19.50
N SER A 123 -17.12 8.77 -20.43
CA SER A 123 -16.21 9.88 -20.11
C SER A 123 -17.00 11.14 -19.74
N GLU A 124 -18.10 11.42 -20.46
CA GLU A 124 -19.02 12.50 -20.09
C GLU A 124 -19.67 12.20 -18.73
N PHE A 125 -20.16 10.98 -18.55
CA PHE A 125 -20.84 10.55 -17.33
C PHE A 125 -19.93 10.67 -16.10
N ASN A 126 -18.70 10.15 -16.19
CA ASN A 126 -17.68 10.30 -15.14
C ASN A 126 -17.43 11.78 -14.80
N ARG A 127 -17.29 12.64 -15.81
CA ARG A 127 -17.02 14.07 -15.61
C ARG A 127 -18.22 14.78 -14.98
N GLU A 128 -19.42 14.56 -15.48
CA GLU A 128 -20.61 15.28 -15.06
C GLU A 128 -21.09 14.84 -13.68
N VAL A 129 -21.07 13.54 -13.38
CA VAL A 129 -21.32 13.01 -12.03
C VAL A 129 -20.18 13.42 -11.09
N GLY A 130 -18.92 13.26 -11.51
CA GLY A 130 -17.76 13.63 -10.68
C GLY A 130 -17.82 15.09 -10.21
N LYS A 131 -18.06 16.05 -11.11
CA LYS A 131 -18.24 17.46 -10.74
C LYS A 131 -19.32 17.69 -9.67
N ARG A 132 -20.38 16.87 -9.65
CA ARG A 132 -21.49 16.96 -8.69
C ARG A 132 -21.09 16.32 -7.37
N VAL A 133 -20.47 15.14 -7.40
CA VAL A 133 -19.92 14.46 -6.22
C VAL A 133 -19.03 15.42 -5.45
N GLY A 134 -17.97 15.98 -6.07
CA GLY A 134 -17.07 16.90 -5.37
C GLY A 134 -17.75 18.16 -4.81
N ARG A 135 -18.85 18.63 -5.41
CA ARG A 135 -19.64 19.74 -4.84
C ARG A 135 -20.49 19.34 -3.65
N LEU A 136 -21.06 18.13 -3.67
CA LEU A 136 -21.91 17.61 -2.60
C LEU A 136 -21.07 17.23 -1.37
N THR A 137 -19.89 16.67 -1.59
CA THR A 137 -19.02 16.09 -0.55
C THR A 137 -17.92 17.05 -0.09
N GLY A 138 -17.57 18.06 -0.89
CA GLY A 138 -16.43 18.94 -0.63
C GLY A 138 -15.07 18.29 -0.87
N THR A 139 -15.03 17.13 -1.54
CA THR A 139 -13.80 16.38 -1.82
C THR A 139 -13.20 16.74 -3.18
N GLU A 140 -11.93 16.36 -3.39
CA GLU A 140 -11.18 16.64 -4.60
C GLU A 140 -11.03 15.39 -5.49
N VAL A 141 -10.90 15.59 -6.80
CA VAL A 141 -10.71 14.46 -7.72
C VAL A 141 -9.24 14.02 -7.75
N ASP A 142 -8.98 12.74 -7.58
CA ASP A 142 -7.66 12.13 -7.76
C ASP A 142 -7.77 10.98 -8.78
N PHE A 143 -6.96 11.04 -9.84
CA PHE A 143 -6.97 10.04 -10.92
C PHE A 143 -5.93 8.92 -10.75
N THR A 144 -5.04 9.05 -9.76
CA THR A 144 -3.98 8.11 -9.45
C THR A 144 -4.42 7.13 -8.36
N ARG A 145 -4.73 7.65 -7.16
CA ARG A 145 -5.10 6.82 -6.01
C ARG A 145 -6.02 7.59 -5.05
N PRO A 146 -7.31 7.73 -5.39
CA PRO A 146 -8.26 8.41 -4.53
C PRO A 146 -8.49 7.66 -3.22
N ASP A 147 -9.04 8.30 -2.20
CA ASP A 147 -9.51 7.62 -1.00
C ASP A 147 -10.71 6.70 -1.31
N VAL A 148 -11.58 7.11 -2.23
CA VAL A 148 -12.72 6.32 -2.70
C VAL A 148 -12.83 6.30 -4.23
N GLN A 149 -13.02 5.12 -4.80
CA GLN A 149 -13.37 4.94 -6.21
C GLN A 149 -14.84 4.52 -6.32
N PHE A 150 -15.65 5.35 -6.97
CA PHE A 150 -17.01 5.02 -7.32
C PHE A 150 -17.07 4.32 -8.68
N LEU A 151 -17.79 3.20 -8.75
CA LEU A 151 -18.17 2.56 -10.01
C LEU A 151 -19.69 2.61 -10.17
N LEU A 152 -20.14 3.34 -11.19
CA LEU A 152 -21.55 3.48 -11.54
C LEU A 152 -21.89 2.45 -12.60
N ASP A 153 -22.71 1.47 -12.25
CA ASP A 153 -23.25 0.50 -13.20
C ASP A 153 -24.66 0.93 -13.61
N ILE A 154 -24.76 1.54 -14.79
CA ILE A 154 -26.00 2.18 -15.25
C ILE A 154 -27.07 1.15 -15.58
N GLU A 155 -26.68 -0.01 -16.14
CA GLU A 155 -27.63 -1.08 -16.48
C GLU A 155 -28.10 -1.83 -15.22
N ALA A 156 -27.19 -2.06 -14.27
CA ALA A 156 -27.54 -2.70 -13.00
C ALA A 156 -28.21 -1.74 -11.99
N ASP A 157 -28.20 -0.44 -12.26
CA ASP A 157 -28.68 0.62 -11.38
C ASP A 157 -28.02 0.56 -9.99
N THR A 158 -26.68 0.43 -9.95
CA THR A 158 -25.90 0.32 -8.69
C THR A 158 -24.70 1.26 -8.64
N VAL A 159 -24.44 1.80 -7.44
CA VAL A 159 -23.19 2.50 -7.10
C VAL A 159 -22.36 1.58 -6.20
N GLU A 160 -21.16 1.22 -6.65
CA GLU A 160 -20.16 0.56 -5.81
C GLU A 160 -19.15 1.63 -5.36
N ALA A 161 -18.90 1.72 -4.04
CA ALA A 161 -17.88 2.60 -3.47
C ALA A 161 -16.75 1.74 -2.90
N GLN A 162 -15.58 1.76 -3.57
CA GLN A 162 -14.40 1.03 -3.12
C GLN A 162 -13.47 1.99 -2.36
N LEU A 163 -13.29 1.74 -1.06
CA LEU A 163 -12.37 2.52 -0.22
C LEU A 163 -10.93 1.99 -0.38
N ASN A 164 -10.00 2.89 -0.67
CA ASN A 164 -8.58 2.55 -0.69
C ASN A 164 -7.97 2.60 0.72
N SER A 165 -7.00 1.74 0.98
CA SER A 165 -6.33 1.66 2.28
C SER A 165 -5.69 2.99 2.70
N ALA A 166 -5.55 3.19 4.01
CA ALA A 166 -4.73 4.25 4.61
C ALA A 166 -3.52 3.64 5.33
N PHE A 167 -2.50 4.45 5.62
CA PHE A 167 -1.21 3.95 6.08
C PHE A 167 -0.69 4.76 7.26
N VAL A 168 -0.19 4.05 8.28
CA VAL A 168 0.52 4.65 9.41
C VAL A 168 1.94 4.09 9.42
N TYR A 169 2.92 4.97 9.27
CA TYR A 169 4.34 4.65 9.41
C TYR A 169 4.78 4.84 10.85
N GLY A 170 5.79 4.07 11.27
CA GLY A 170 6.50 4.30 12.52
C GLY A 170 7.80 3.51 12.61
N ARG A 171 8.46 3.59 13.77
CA ARG A 171 9.55 2.70 14.15
C ARG A 171 9.19 1.96 15.41
N TYR A 172 9.50 0.66 15.48
CA TYR A 172 9.33 -0.11 16.70
C TYR A 172 10.68 -0.52 17.29
N ARG A 173 10.78 -0.45 18.61
CA ARG A 173 11.73 -1.21 19.42
C ARG A 173 11.03 -2.42 20.00
N LYS A 174 11.73 -3.54 20.04
CA LYS A 174 11.32 -4.79 20.67
C LYS A 174 12.23 -5.01 21.87
N LEU A 175 11.66 -4.89 23.06
CA LEU A 175 12.35 -4.88 24.35
C LEU A 175 12.26 -6.24 25.08
N ALA A 176 11.34 -7.10 24.65
CA ALA A 176 11.22 -8.49 25.11
C ALA A 176 11.78 -9.47 24.07
N ARG A 177 12.47 -10.52 24.54
CA ARG A 177 12.78 -11.71 23.72
C ARG A 177 11.56 -12.63 23.70
N ASP A 178 11.55 -13.58 22.78
CA ASP A 178 10.51 -14.61 22.65
C ASP A 178 9.15 -14.14 22.11
N ILE A 179 9.09 -12.92 21.53
CA ILE A 179 7.95 -12.44 20.74
C ILE A 179 8.31 -12.28 19.24
N PRO A 180 7.51 -12.79 18.29
CA PRO A 180 7.73 -12.56 16.87
C PRO A 180 7.37 -11.12 16.44
N GLN A 181 7.88 -10.72 15.28
CA GLN A 181 7.47 -9.46 14.64
C GLN A 181 6.01 -9.52 14.17
N THR A 182 5.63 -10.60 13.50
CA THR A 182 4.29 -10.81 12.95
C THR A 182 3.57 -11.93 13.69
N GLU A 183 2.25 -11.99 13.60
CA GLU A 183 1.48 -13.09 14.16
C GLU A 183 1.85 -14.43 13.52
N TRP A 184 1.94 -15.49 14.32
CA TRP A 184 2.26 -16.85 13.85
C TRP A 184 1.09 -17.78 14.13
N PRO A 185 0.13 -17.91 13.18
CA PRO A 185 -1.00 -18.80 13.32
C PRO A 185 -0.55 -20.24 13.58
N CYS A 186 -1.24 -20.88 14.51
CA CYS A 186 -1.00 -22.27 14.88
C CYS A 186 -1.26 -23.17 13.67
N ARG A 187 -0.21 -23.81 13.16
CA ARG A 187 -0.27 -24.75 12.01
C ARG A 187 -1.17 -25.98 12.23
N GLU A 188 -1.49 -26.28 13.49
CA GLU A 188 -2.27 -27.46 13.84
C GLU A 188 -3.77 -27.18 13.74
N CYS A 189 -4.20 -25.94 13.94
CA CYS A 189 -5.61 -25.53 13.87
C CYS A 189 -5.87 -24.41 12.86
N ASP A 190 -4.89 -24.11 12.01
CA ASP A 190 -4.94 -23.06 10.99
C ASP A 190 -5.39 -21.71 11.55
N GLY A 191 -4.85 -21.31 12.70
CA GLY A 191 -5.19 -20.03 13.34
C GLY A 191 -6.50 -20.02 14.15
N SER A 192 -7.33 -21.06 14.03
CA SER A 192 -8.69 -21.02 14.63
C SER A 192 -8.74 -21.13 16.15
N GLY A 193 -7.70 -21.67 16.78
CA GLY A 193 -7.71 -22.04 18.21
C GLY A 193 -8.46 -23.34 18.53
N TYR A 194 -9.11 -23.98 17.55
CA TYR A 194 -9.94 -25.17 17.78
C TYR A 194 -9.64 -26.29 16.78
N LYS A 195 -9.65 -27.54 17.24
CA LYS A 195 -9.70 -28.73 16.39
C LYS A 195 -11.10 -29.34 16.48
N GLY A 196 -11.96 -29.00 15.52
CA GLY A 196 -13.37 -29.38 15.57
C GLY A 196 -14.13 -28.57 16.61
N LYS A 197 -14.53 -29.19 17.72
CA LYS A 197 -15.25 -28.52 18.83
C LYS A 197 -14.40 -28.36 20.09
N GLU A 198 -13.18 -28.87 20.08
CA GLU A 198 -12.28 -28.86 21.24
C GLU A 198 -11.19 -27.80 21.03
N PRO A 199 -10.78 -27.07 22.07
CA PRO A 199 -9.62 -26.18 22.00
C PRO A 199 -8.39 -26.93 21.50
N CYS A 200 -7.57 -26.28 20.69
CA CYS A 200 -6.36 -26.89 20.17
C CYS A 200 -5.31 -27.01 21.29
N ASP A 201 -4.97 -28.23 21.68
CA ASP A 201 -3.95 -28.50 22.70
C ASP A 201 -2.57 -27.90 22.35
N TYR A 202 -2.24 -27.79 21.06
CA TYR A 202 -0.92 -27.32 20.61
C TYR A 202 -0.68 -25.84 20.90
N CYS A 203 -1.71 -25.00 20.73
CA CYS A 203 -1.65 -23.57 21.03
C CYS A 203 -2.45 -23.22 22.30
N GLY A 204 -2.85 -24.20 23.10
CA GLY A 204 -3.68 -23.97 24.29
C GLY A 204 -5.03 -23.27 24.02
N GLY A 205 -5.53 -23.30 22.78
CA GLY A 205 -6.76 -22.64 22.37
C GLY A 205 -6.63 -21.19 21.86
N SER A 206 -5.43 -20.59 21.86
CA SER A 206 -5.23 -19.20 21.42
C SER A 206 -5.41 -19.01 19.90
N GLY A 207 -5.08 -20.05 19.13
CA GLY A 207 -4.97 -19.98 17.67
C GLY A 207 -3.58 -19.58 17.18
N TYR A 208 -2.67 -19.19 18.07
CA TYR A 208 -1.35 -18.67 17.73
C TYR A 208 -0.23 -19.42 18.47
N LEU A 209 0.96 -19.50 17.85
CA LEU A 209 2.12 -20.14 18.49
C LEU A 209 2.73 -19.27 19.61
N TYR A 210 2.63 -17.95 19.44
CA TYR A 210 3.01 -16.94 20.42
C TYR A 210 1.78 -16.12 20.73
N GLU A 211 1.57 -15.78 21.99
CA GLU A 211 0.42 -14.97 22.43
C GLU A 211 0.58 -13.53 21.93
N ASP A 212 1.79 -12.99 22.02
CA ASP A 212 2.10 -11.61 21.67
C ASP A 212 3.00 -11.50 20.45
N SER A 213 2.90 -10.37 19.73
CA SER A 213 3.78 -10.01 18.62
C SER A 213 3.81 -8.50 18.43
N VAL A 214 4.83 -7.97 17.77
CA VAL A 214 4.89 -6.53 17.44
C VAL A 214 3.65 -6.11 16.65
N GLU A 215 3.28 -6.88 15.62
CA GLU A 215 2.05 -6.69 14.86
C GLU A 215 0.79 -6.71 15.75
N GLY A 216 0.70 -7.67 16.67
CA GLY A 216 -0.44 -7.83 17.58
C GLY A 216 -0.62 -6.68 18.58
N PHE A 217 0.46 -5.96 18.94
CA PHE A 217 0.37 -4.75 19.76
C PHE A 217 0.01 -3.51 18.95
N VAL A 218 0.44 -3.43 17.70
CA VAL A 218 0.29 -2.22 16.86
C VAL A 218 -1.02 -2.26 16.07
N ALA A 219 -1.21 -3.28 15.23
CA ALA A 219 -2.26 -3.29 14.22
C ALA A 219 -3.69 -3.18 14.80
N PRO A 220 -4.05 -3.84 15.91
CA PRO A 220 -5.40 -3.71 16.47
C PRO A 220 -5.74 -2.30 16.92
N VAL A 221 -4.78 -1.58 17.54
CA VAL A 221 -5.00 -0.21 18.02
C VAL A 221 -5.20 0.75 16.84
N VAL A 222 -4.34 0.65 15.81
CA VAL A 222 -4.47 1.47 14.59
C VAL A 222 -5.81 1.18 13.90
N THR A 223 -6.20 -0.09 13.79
CA THR A 223 -7.47 -0.51 13.16
C THR A 223 -8.69 0.04 13.89
N ASP A 224 -8.71 -0.02 15.23
CA ASP A 224 -9.82 0.51 16.04
C ASP A 224 -9.94 2.04 15.91
N VAL A 225 -8.82 2.76 16.01
CA VAL A 225 -8.80 4.23 15.93
C VAL A 225 -9.20 4.73 14.53
N MET A 226 -8.77 4.03 13.47
CA MET A 226 -9.11 4.35 12.07
C MET A 226 -10.47 3.78 11.62
N ASP A 227 -11.16 3.02 12.47
CA ASP A 227 -12.43 2.33 12.15
C ASP A 227 -12.31 1.55 10.83
N GLY A 228 -11.26 0.73 10.73
CA GLY A 228 -10.94 -0.11 9.56
C GLY A 228 -11.43 -1.55 9.70
N VAL A 229 -11.48 -2.27 8.58
CA VAL A 229 -12.00 -3.66 8.55
C VAL A 229 -10.93 -4.72 8.79
N ASP A 230 -9.68 -4.40 8.43
CA ASP A 230 -8.52 -5.30 8.52
C ASP A 230 -7.23 -4.50 8.42
N ALA A 231 -6.10 -5.11 8.79
CA ALA A 231 -4.79 -4.48 8.74
C ALA A 231 -3.70 -5.42 8.19
N LYS A 232 -2.65 -4.82 7.62
CA LYS A 232 -1.43 -5.52 7.24
C LYS A 232 -0.21 -4.80 7.80
N PHE A 233 0.64 -5.55 8.49
CA PHE A 233 1.91 -5.04 9.00
C PHE A 233 3.06 -5.27 8.01
N HIS A 234 3.77 -4.21 7.65
CA HIS A 234 4.90 -4.23 6.72
C HIS A 234 6.15 -3.71 7.42
N GLY A 235 7.12 -4.58 7.72
CA GLY A 235 8.39 -4.19 8.34
C GLY A 235 9.57 -4.08 7.35
N ALA A 236 10.56 -3.24 7.66
CA ALA A 236 11.84 -3.14 6.95
C ALA A 236 12.75 -4.34 7.26
N GLY A 237 12.36 -5.51 6.78
CA GLY A 237 12.92 -6.79 7.20
C GLY A 237 12.37 -7.27 8.54
N ARG A 238 13.04 -8.24 9.16
CA ARG A 238 12.62 -8.86 10.42
C ARG A 238 13.82 -9.39 11.21
N GLU A 239 13.68 -9.43 12.52
CA GLU A 239 14.58 -10.11 13.44
C GLU A 239 14.06 -11.50 13.82
N ASP A 240 14.93 -12.32 14.40
CA ASP A 240 14.53 -13.60 14.98
C ASP A 240 13.71 -13.36 16.28
N VAL A 241 12.90 -14.34 16.66
CA VAL A 241 12.03 -14.29 17.86
C VAL A 241 12.83 -14.08 19.14
N ASP A 242 14.04 -14.66 19.20
CA ASP A 242 14.97 -14.56 20.33
C ASP A 242 15.79 -13.25 20.32
N ALA A 243 15.68 -12.40 19.31
CA ALA A 243 16.45 -11.17 19.17
C ALA A 243 15.67 -9.92 19.62
N LEU A 244 16.37 -8.95 20.21
CA LEU A 244 15.81 -7.62 20.50
C LEU A 244 15.96 -6.68 19.30
N MET A 245 15.15 -5.63 19.26
CA MET A 245 15.29 -4.49 18.35
C MET A 245 15.36 -3.22 19.19
N LEU A 246 16.53 -2.61 19.28
CA LEU A 246 16.86 -1.49 20.15
C LEU A 246 17.21 -0.24 19.32
N GLY A 247 17.87 0.74 19.96
CA GLY A 247 18.46 1.91 19.31
C GLY A 247 17.47 2.66 18.41
N THR A 248 17.72 2.71 17.10
CA THR A 248 16.87 3.45 16.16
C THR A 248 15.53 2.77 15.87
N GLY A 249 15.29 1.56 16.39
CA GLY A 249 14.10 0.78 16.07
C GLY A 249 14.07 0.32 14.61
N ARG A 250 13.08 -0.50 14.27
CA ARG A 250 12.84 -0.94 12.89
C ARG A 250 11.68 -0.16 12.28
N PRO A 251 11.87 0.44 11.08
CA PRO A 251 10.77 1.03 10.31
C PRO A 251 9.68 0.02 9.97
N PHE A 252 8.42 0.46 10.10
CA PHE A 252 7.26 -0.30 9.69
C PHE A 252 6.17 0.60 9.10
N VAL A 253 5.23 -0.02 8.38
CA VAL A 253 3.97 0.58 7.95
C VAL A 253 2.83 -0.37 8.29
N VAL A 254 1.78 0.16 8.91
CA VAL A 254 0.49 -0.52 9.02
C VAL A 254 -0.42 0.00 7.91
N GLU A 255 -0.89 -0.91 7.05
CA GLU A 255 -1.90 -0.65 6.03
C GLU A 255 -3.27 -1.02 6.61
N ILE A 256 -4.18 -0.06 6.72
CA ILE A 256 -5.55 -0.27 7.18
C ILE A 256 -6.48 -0.35 5.97
N MET A 257 -7.21 -1.45 5.86
CA MET A 257 -8.18 -1.70 4.80
C MET A 257 -9.51 -1.00 5.12
N GLU A 258 -10.12 -0.40 4.10
CA GLU A 258 -11.43 0.27 4.17
C GLU A 258 -11.63 1.16 5.42
N PRO A 259 -10.70 2.08 5.74
CA PRO A 259 -10.80 2.91 6.93
C PRO A 259 -11.93 3.91 6.80
N ARG A 260 -12.74 4.04 7.85
CA ARG A 260 -13.79 5.07 7.95
C ARG A 260 -13.26 6.39 8.52
N ARG A 261 -12.10 6.37 9.18
CA ARG A 261 -11.33 7.54 9.62
C ARG A 261 -9.92 7.46 9.06
N ARG A 262 -9.45 8.57 8.47
CA ARG A 262 -8.14 8.67 7.82
C ARG A 262 -7.20 9.61 8.56
N THR A 263 -7.75 10.65 9.18
CA THR A 263 -6.99 11.60 9.98
C THR A 263 -7.12 11.24 11.46
N VAL A 264 -5.99 10.93 12.09
CA VAL A 264 -5.93 10.51 13.49
C VAL A 264 -4.81 11.26 14.21
N ASP A 265 -4.96 11.43 15.52
CA ASP A 265 -3.91 11.96 16.37
C ASP A 265 -2.82 10.89 16.57
N VAL A 266 -1.75 11.00 15.80
CA VAL A 266 -0.64 10.04 15.80
C VAL A 266 0.14 10.04 17.11
N GLU A 267 0.17 11.16 17.86
CA GLU A 267 0.83 11.22 19.17
C GLU A 267 0.03 10.45 20.21
N GLN A 268 -1.31 10.60 20.19
CA GLN A 268 -2.18 9.81 21.05
C GLN A 268 -2.10 8.32 20.69
N LEU A 269 -2.14 7.98 19.40
CA LEU A 269 -2.04 6.61 18.91
C LEU A 269 -0.73 5.94 19.35
N GLU A 270 0.40 6.67 19.29
CA GLU A 270 1.69 6.20 19.78
C GLU A 270 1.64 5.87 21.28
N GLY A 271 1.04 6.76 22.08
CA GLY A 271 0.84 6.55 23.51
C GLY A 271 -0.04 5.34 23.83
N ASP A 272 -1.13 5.14 23.08
CA ASP A 272 -2.06 4.04 23.28
C ASP A 272 -1.41 2.67 22.94
N ILE A 273 -0.64 2.60 21.85
CA ILE A 273 0.11 1.39 21.49
C ILE A 273 1.16 1.08 22.56
N ASN A 274 1.93 2.08 22.99
CA ASN A 274 2.97 1.90 24.02
C ASN A 274 2.39 1.49 25.37
N ALA A 275 1.20 1.99 25.73
CA ALA A 275 0.51 1.57 26.93
C ALA A 275 -0.02 0.12 26.83
N MET A 276 -0.52 -0.28 25.66
CA MET A 276 -0.99 -1.65 25.42
C MET A 276 0.15 -2.67 25.46
N ALA A 277 1.33 -2.30 24.98
CA ALA A 277 2.50 -3.17 24.92
C ALA A 277 3.15 -3.50 26.28
N ASP A 278 2.78 -2.80 27.36
CA ASP A 278 3.31 -2.98 28.72
C ASP A 278 4.84 -3.13 28.81
N GLY A 279 5.57 -2.42 27.94
CA GLY A 279 7.04 -2.43 27.90
C GLY A 279 7.67 -3.59 27.12
N GLU A 280 6.90 -4.45 26.44
CA GLU A 280 7.44 -5.47 25.53
C GLU A 280 7.94 -4.89 24.20
N ILE A 281 7.23 -3.88 23.71
CA ILE A 281 7.63 -3.07 22.57
C ILE A 281 7.46 -1.58 22.88
N GLU A 282 8.11 -0.74 22.10
CA GLU A 282 7.88 0.70 22.04
C GLU A 282 7.77 1.12 20.58
N VAL A 283 6.77 1.91 20.22
CA VAL A 283 6.68 2.58 18.92
C VAL A 283 6.99 4.06 19.08
N GLU A 284 7.65 4.63 18.09
CA GLU A 284 7.99 6.05 18.04
C GLU A 284 7.89 6.60 16.61
N GLY A 285 7.63 7.90 16.53
CA GLY A 285 7.64 8.64 15.26
C GLY A 285 6.47 8.29 14.36
N LEU A 286 5.29 8.01 14.93
CA LEU A 286 4.12 7.68 14.13
C LEU A 286 3.72 8.83 13.21
N ARG A 287 3.43 8.52 11.94
CA ARG A 287 3.00 9.48 10.92
C ARG A 287 2.02 8.85 9.94
N LEU A 288 1.07 9.64 9.45
CA LEU A 288 0.24 9.25 8.30
C LEU A 288 1.12 9.18 7.05
N ALA A 289 1.02 8.08 6.31
CA ALA A 289 1.87 7.78 5.17
C ALA A 289 1.06 7.57 3.89
N THR A 290 1.74 7.69 2.76
CA THR A 290 1.19 7.31 1.45
C THR A 290 1.38 5.81 1.19
N TYR A 291 0.68 5.29 0.19
CA TYR A 291 0.85 3.90 -0.25
C TYR A 291 2.29 3.54 -0.60
N ASP A 292 3.03 4.48 -1.19
CA ASP A 292 4.40 4.25 -1.66
C ASP A 292 5.37 4.01 -0.50
N MET A 293 5.02 4.42 0.73
CA MET A 293 5.81 4.11 1.92
C MET A 293 5.92 2.60 2.18
N VAL A 294 4.90 1.81 1.80
CA VAL A 294 4.96 0.34 1.92
C VAL A 294 6.08 -0.23 1.04
N GLU A 295 6.19 0.25 -0.19
CA GLU A 295 7.24 -0.17 -1.10
C GLU A 295 8.61 0.30 -0.60
N ARG A 296 8.70 1.56 -0.13
CA ARG A 296 9.92 2.13 0.45
C ARG A 296 10.43 1.28 1.61
N VAL A 297 9.59 0.98 2.60
CA VAL A 297 9.95 0.14 3.76
C VAL A 297 10.41 -1.25 3.34
N LYS A 298 9.81 -1.84 2.30
CA LYS A 298 10.15 -3.20 1.85
C LYS A 298 11.41 -3.30 0.99
N LYS A 299 11.70 -2.26 0.20
CA LYS A 299 12.69 -2.35 -0.89
C LYS A 299 13.88 -1.43 -0.73
N LEU A 300 13.81 -0.41 0.13
CA LEU A 300 14.96 0.47 0.36
C LEU A 300 16.14 -0.36 0.88
N ASP A 301 17.28 -0.24 0.19
CA ASP A 301 18.52 -0.89 0.61
C ASP A 301 18.92 -0.30 1.97
N ALA A 302 19.18 -1.19 2.92
CA ALA A 302 19.32 -0.82 4.31
C ALA A 302 20.49 -1.51 4.99
N SER A 303 21.35 -0.70 5.63
CA SER A 303 22.41 -1.17 6.52
C SER A 303 21.84 -1.45 7.91
N LYS A 304 22.52 -2.32 8.66
CA LYS A 304 22.06 -2.74 9.99
C LYS A 304 23.24 -2.88 10.93
N GLU A 305 23.05 -2.42 12.15
CA GLU A 305 23.99 -2.60 13.24
C GLU A 305 23.46 -3.63 14.22
N TYR A 306 24.34 -4.52 14.67
CA TYR A 306 24.02 -5.62 15.57
C TYR A 306 25.00 -5.65 16.72
N ARG A 307 24.51 -6.07 17.89
CA ARG A 307 25.33 -6.46 19.03
C ARG A 307 25.08 -7.93 19.34
N ALA A 308 26.13 -8.74 19.36
CA ALA A 308 26.08 -10.16 19.60
C ALA A 308 26.90 -10.53 20.84
N ALA A 309 26.30 -11.29 21.76
CA ALA A 309 27.05 -12.03 22.76
C ALA A 309 27.55 -13.33 22.12
N VAL A 310 28.86 -13.56 22.18
CA VAL A 310 29.54 -14.67 21.51
C VAL A 310 30.23 -15.55 22.54
N GLU A 311 30.03 -16.87 22.43
CA GLU A 311 30.73 -17.89 23.21
C GLU A 311 31.70 -18.67 22.30
N PHE A 312 32.91 -18.93 22.78
CA PHE A 312 33.98 -19.64 22.05
C PHE A 312 34.28 -21.03 22.61
N ASP A 313 34.60 -21.97 21.71
CA ASP A 313 34.99 -23.35 22.05
C ASP A 313 36.41 -23.47 22.60
N ASP A 314 37.28 -22.46 22.40
CA ASP A 314 38.65 -22.35 22.94
C ASP A 314 38.95 -20.95 23.54
N ASP A 315 40.03 -20.83 24.33
CA ASP A 315 40.44 -19.54 24.91
C ASP A 315 40.93 -18.62 23.78
N VAL A 316 40.37 -17.43 23.67
CA VAL A 316 40.78 -16.38 22.72
C VAL A 316 41.47 -15.25 23.48
N ALA A 317 42.59 -14.75 22.97
CA ALA A 317 43.22 -13.55 23.51
C ALA A 317 42.66 -12.28 22.88
N ASP A 318 42.64 -11.16 23.62
CA ASP A 318 42.11 -9.87 23.12
C ASP A 318 42.73 -9.45 21.77
N ALA A 319 44.03 -9.66 21.61
CA ALA A 319 44.75 -9.32 20.38
C ALA A 319 44.34 -10.19 19.18
N GLU A 320 43.93 -11.44 19.42
CA GLU A 320 43.46 -12.36 18.37
C GLU A 320 42.04 -11.98 17.94
N LEU A 321 41.15 -11.70 18.90
CA LEU A 321 39.81 -11.20 18.62
C LEU A 321 39.86 -9.88 17.82
N ALA A 322 40.65 -8.91 18.28
CA ALA A 322 40.80 -7.63 17.60
C ALA A 322 41.32 -7.81 16.15
N ALA A 323 42.32 -8.66 15.94
CA ALA A 323 42.85 -8.93 14.61
C ALA A 323 41.80 -9.62 13.70
N ALA A 324 40.98 -10.51 14.23
CA ALA A 324 39.93 -11.18 13.48
C ALA A 324 38.80 -10.21 13.07
N LEU A 325 38.42 -9.29 13.96
CA LEU A 325 37.42 -8.26 13.67
C LEU A 325 37.94 -7.21 12.69
N ASP A 326 39.22 -6.84 12.80
CA ASP A 326 39.90 -5.99 11.81
C ASP A 326 39.91 -6.65 10.41
N GLU A 327 40.06 -7.98 10.32
CA GLU A 327 39.98 -8.70 9.05
C GLU A 327 38.55 -8.75 8.48
N LEU A 328 37.52 -8.81 9.34
CA LEU A 328 36.12 -8.75 8.93
C LEU A 328 35.67 -7.34 8.52
N THR A 329 36.31 -6.30 9.06
CA THR A 329 35.98 -4.91 8.73
C THR A 329 36.23 -4.61 7.26
N GLY A 330 35.19 -4.15 6.55
CA GLY A 330 35.23 -3.94 5.09
C GLY A 330 35.22 -5.22 4.26
N ALA A 331 35.08 -6.40 4.89
CA ALA A 331 35.13 -7.67 4.19
C ALA A 331 33.87 -7.94 3.36
N THR A 332 34.07 -8.70 2.29
CA THR A 332 33.00 -9.26 1.48
C THR A 332 32.78 -10.71 1.89
N ILE A 333 31.58 -11.02 2.38
CA ILE A 333 31.20 -12.31 2.95
C ILE A 333 30.36 -13.09 1.95
N GLU A 334 30.74 -14.33 1.69
CA GLU A 334 29.94 -15.29 0.94
C GLU A 334 29.13 -16.14 1.91
N GLN A 335 27.80 -15.97 1.91
CA GLN A 335 26.87 -16.73 2.76
C GLN A 335 25.97 -17.62 1.91
N TYR A 336 26.20 -18.92 1.97
CA TYR A 336 25.21 -19.89 1.52
C TYR A 336 24.00 -19.88 2.46
N THR A 337 22.79 -19.99 1.92
CA THR A 337 21.54 -19.98 2.71
C THR A 337 21.69 -20.82 3.99
N PRO A 338 21.55 -20.25 5.20
CA PRO A 338 21.82 -20.96 6.45
C PRO A 338 21.03 -22.24 6.62
N ASN A 339 21.61 -23.24 7.31
CA ASN A 339 20.94 -24.50 7.61
C ASN A 339 19.56 -24.29 8.27
N ARG A 340 19.48 -23.42 9.29
CA ARG A 340 18.24 -23.16 10.04
C ARG A 340 17.09 -22.56 9.20
N VAL A 341 17.38 -22.06 7.99
CA VAL A 341 16.39 -21.42 7.11
C VAL A 341 16.23 -22.11 5.75
N ASP A 342 16.92 -23.23 5.51
CA ASP A 342 16.97 -23.86 4.19
C ASP A 342 15.60 -24.38 3.71
N HIS A 343 14.77 -24.88 4.63
CA HIS A 343 13.42 -25.38 4.37
C HIS A 343 12.46 -24.28 3.90
N ARG A 344 12.81 -23.01 4.11
CA ARG A 344 11.98 -21.83 3.81
C ARG A 344 12.60 -20.88 2.79
N ARG A 345 13.85 -21.11 2.35
CA ARG A 345 14.57 -20.21 1.42
C ARG A 345 15.30 -21.00 0.35
N ALA A 346 15.39 -20.42 -0.85
CA ALA A 346 16.18 -20.99 -1.93
C ALA A 346 17.65 -21.18 -1.51
N SER A 347 18.21 -22.34 -1.79
CA SER A 347 19.59 -22.71 -1.42
C SER A 347 20.58 -22.08 -2.39
N ILE A 348 21.07 -20.88 -2.07
CA ILE A 348 21.97 -20.09 -2.92
C ILE A 348 23.04 -19.39 -2.06
N THR A 349 24.20 -19.11 -2.66
CA THR A 349 25.22 -18.22 -2.07
C THR A 349 24.86 -16.78 -2.38
N ARG A 350 24.89 -15.92 -1.37
CA ARG A 350 24.76 -14.47 -1.49
C ARG A 350 26.03 -13.81 -0.97
N THR A 351 26.44 -12.76 -1.65
CA THR A 351 27.55 -11.91 -1.21
C THR A 351 26.99 -10.75 -0.41
N ARG A 352 27.58 -10.47 0.74
CA ARG A 352 27.21 -9.35 1.62
C ARG A 352 28.44 -8.64 2.16
N HIS A 353 28.32 -7.35 2.44
CA HIS A 353 29.41 -6.56 2.99
C HIS A 353 29.29 -6.38 4.51
N VAL A 354 30.40 -6.57 5.22
CA VAL A 354 30.59 -6.06 6.58
C VAL A 354 31.27 -4.70 6.43
N TYR A 355 30.64 -3.65 6.93
CA TYR A 355 31.18 -2.30 6.87
C TYR A 355 32.16 -2.07 8.01
N ASP A 356 31.77 -2.48 9.23
CA ASP A 356 32.58 -2.35 10.44
C ASP A 356 32.32 -3.53 11.38
N ALA A 357 33.36 -3.96 12.09
CA ALA A 357 33.26 -5.00 13.11
C ALA A 357 34.18 -4.66 14.29
N THR A 358 33.61 -4.58 15.48
CA THR A 358 34.33 -4.28 16.72
C THR A 358 33.86 -5.19 17.84
N GLY A 359 34.62 -5.26 18.95
CA GLY A 359 34.24 -6.11 20.06
C GLY A 359 35.33 -6.26 21.11
N ASP A 360 34.91 -6.70 22.28
CA ASP A 360 35.75 -6.85 23.46
C ASP A 360 35.44 -8.19 24.14
N LEU A 361 36.47 -8.83 24.71
CA LEU A 361 36.31 -10.01 25.56
C LEU A 361 35.78 -9.59 26.94
N GLU A 362 34.80 -10.34 27.43
CA GLU A 362 34.38 -10.30 28.83
C GLU A 362 35.27 -11.24 29.67
N ASP A 363 35.61 -12.39 29.09
CA ASP A 363 36.59 -13.35 29.56
C ASP A 363 37.14 -14.15 28.35
N PRO A 364 38.13 -15.06 28.52
CA PRO A 364 38.72 -15.77 27.37
C PRO A 364 37.75 -16.59 26.51
N ARG A 365 36.51 -16.81 26.93
CA ARG A 365 35.49 -17.62 26.24
C ARG A 365 34.26 -16.84 25.84
N HIS A 366 34.15 -15.57 26.22
CA HIS A 366 32.97 -14.76 25.98
C HIS A 366 33.34 -13.38 25.49
N ALA A 367 32.68 -12.92 24.42
CA ALA A 367 32.84 -11.58 23.87
C ALA A 367 31.50 -10.91 23.62
N THR A 368 31.52 -9.58 23.63
CA THR A 368 30.49 -8.78 22.96
C THR A 368 31.08 -8.27 21.64
N VAL A 369 30.41 -8.58 20.53
CA VAL A 369 30.82 -8.19 19.17
C VAL A 369 29.74 -7.31 18.56
N GLU A 370 30.14 -6.16 18.02
CA GLU A 370 29.29 -5.24 17.27
C GLU A 370 29.62 -5.32 15.78
N ILE A 371 28.59 -5.43 14.94
CA ILE A 371 28.74 -5.60 13.49
C ILE A 371 27.81 -4.63 12.77
N HIS A 372 28.38 -3.77 11.94
CA HIS A 372 27.66 -2.96 10.96
C HIS A 372 27.79 -3.61 9.59
N GLY A 373 26.68 -3.90 8.92
CA GLY A 373 26.74 -4.55 7.61
C GLY A 373 25.51 -4.35 6.74
N GLU A 374 25.65 -4.81 5.50
CA GLU A 374 24.63 -4.74 4.46
C GLU A 374 23.37 -5.54 4.82
N GLY A 375 22.23 -5.07 4.32
CA GLY A 375 20.94 -5.75 4.46
C GLY A 375 20.95 -7.23 4.05
N GLY A 376 20.57 -8.09 4.98
CA GLY A 376 20.46 -9.54 4.75
C GLY A 376 21.71 -10.35 5.07
N LEU A 377 22.73 -9.71 5.65
CA LEU A 377 23.83 -10.39 6.31
C LEU A 377 23.30 -11.20 7.51
N TYR A 378 23.60 -12.50 7.54
CA TYR A 378 23.20 -13.40 8.61
C TYR A 378 24.27 -13.42 9.71
N ILE A 379 24.04 -12.67 10.79
CA ILE A 379 25.03 -12.45 11.84
C ILE A 379 25.39 -13.73 12.61
N LYS A 380 24.40 -14.57 12.97
CA LYS A 380 24.64 -15.84 13.66
C LYS A 380 25.60 -16.73 12.87
N GLU A 381 25.45 -16.73 11.54
CA GLU A 381 26.28 -17.50 10.63
C GLU A 381 27.61 -16.81 10.24
N LEU A 382 27.68 -15.48 10.27
CA LEU A 382 28.95 -14.74 10.19
C LEU A 382 29.87 -15.06 11.37
N VAL A 383 29.30 -15.24 12.56
CA VAL A 383 30.05 -15.64 13.75
C VAL A 383 30.45 -17.12 13.66
N SER A 384 29.50 -18.02 13.43
CA SER A 384 29.74 -19.47 13.53
C SER A 384 30.38 -20.12 12.30
N GLY A 385 30.33 -19.47 11.14
CA GLY A 385 30.71 -20.04 9.85
C GLY A 385 29.71 -21.06 9.29
N ASP A 386 28.70 -21.49 10.06
CA ASP A 386 27.67 -22.49 9.69
C ASP A 386 28.27 -23.71 8.96
N GLU A 387 29.28 -24.34 9.57
CA GLU A 387 30.00 -25.49 9.03
C GLU A 387 30.64 -25.23 7.65
N GLY A 388 31.17 -24.02 7.44
CA GLY A 388 31.83 -23.60 6.20
C GLY A 388 30.88 -23.07 5.13
N ARG A 389 29.61 -22.82 5.46
CA ARG A 389 28.62 -22.19 4.58
C ARG A 389 28.74 -20.67 4.54
N THR A 390 29.45 -20.07 5.51
CA THR A 390 29.79 -18.64 5.53
C THR A 390 31.30 -18.45 5.54
N ASN A 391 31.82 -17.64 4.59
CA ASN A 391 33.24 -17.36 4.47
C ASN A 391 33.52 -15.92 3.97
N PRO A 392 34.44 -15.16 4.59
CA PRO A 392 35.06 -15.44 5.89
C PRO A 392 34.03 -15.44 7.04
N SER A 393 34.41 -15.98 8.20
CA SER A 393 33.61 -15.99 9.44
C SER A 393 34.50 -15.83 10.65
N LEU A 394 33.95 -15.35 11.77
CA LEU A 394 34.74 -15.13 13.00
C LEU A 394 35.37 -16.44 13.50
N ALA A 395 34.57 -17.51 13.59
CA ALA A 395 35.05 -18.84 13.93
C ALA A 395 36.17 -19.33 13.00
N GLY A 396 36.01 -19.12 11.68
CA GLY A 396 36.99 -19.53 10.69
C GLY A 396 38.32 -18.77 10.78
N ILE A 397 38.29 -17.49 11.13
CA ILE A 397 39.50 -16.65 11.27
C ILE A 397 40.24 -16.98 12.57
N LEU A 398 39.50 -17.21 13.67
CA LEU A 398 40.07 -17.57 14.97
C LEU A 398 40.49 -19.04 15.09
N ASP A 399 40.12 -19.90 14.13
CA ASP A 399 40.33 -21.36 14.17
C ASP A 399 39.74 -22.01 15.44
N THR A 400 38.59 -21.51 15.89
CA THR A 400 37.83 -22.05 17.03
C THR A 400 36.33 -21.94 16.76
N GLY A 401 35.53 -22.82 17.36
CA GLY A 401 34.07 -22.72 17.29
C GLY A 401 33.59 -21.44 17.98
N ALA A 402 32.59 -20.77 17.38
CA ALA A 402 31.96 -19.60 17.96
C ALA A 402 30.45 -19.66 17.75
N VAL A 403 29.67 -19.27 18.76
CA VAL A 403 28.21 -19.24 18.69
C VAL A 403 27.66 -17.95 19.26
N VAL A 404 26.59 -17.42 18.64
CA VAL A 404 25.86 -16.27 19.17
C VAL A 404 24.85 -16.77 20.20
N THR A 405 25.02 -16.37 21.45
CA THR A 405 24.14 -16.74 22.57
C THR A 405 23.00 -15.73 22.77
N ALA A 406 23.21 -14.47 22.37
CA ALA A 406 22.20 -13.44 22.32
C ALA A 406 22.50 -12.46 21.18
N LEU A 407 21.45 -11.96 20.52
CA LEU A 407 21.56 -11.01 19.42
C LEU A 407 20.59 -9.86 19.62
N ASP A 408 21.10 -8.64 19.46
CA ASP A 408 20.32 -7.41 19.46
C ASP A 408 20.57 -6.66 18.15
N VAL A 409 19.51 -6.16 17.55
CA VAL A 409 19.61 -5.19 16.46
C VAL A 409 19.64 -3.80 17.08
N ILE A 410 20.64 -3.00 16.74
CA ILE A 410 20.83 -1.66 17.32
C ILE A 410 20.32 -0.58 16.36
N ALA A 411 20.54 -0.75 15.07
CA ALA A 411 20.08 0.21 14.07
C ALA A 411 19.59 -0.47 12.79
N VAL A 412 18.55 0.11 12.20
CA VAL A 412 18.10 -0.19 10.83
C VAL A 412 17.93 1.14 10.10
N GLU A 413 18.82 1.38 9.14
CA GLU A 413 18.92 2.65 8.41
C GLU A 413 19.03 2.37 6.91
N GLY A 414 18.54 3.30 6.07
CA GLY A 414 18.75 3.18 4.63
C GLY A 414 20.21 3.50 4.28
N GLU A 415 20.75 2.84 3.25
CA GLU A 415 22.16 2.95 2.85
C GLU A 415 22.50 4.36 2.33
N ASP A 416 21.71 4.86 1.37
CA ASP A 416 21.95 6.15 0.70
C ASP A 416 21.03 7.27 1.20
N GLU A 417 19.87 6.92 1.77
CA GLU A 417 18.83 7.84 2.21
C GLU A 417 18.05 7.28 3.41
N PRO A 418 17.50 8.12 4.31
CA PRO A 418 16.68 7.65 5.43
C PRO A 418 15.36 7.04 4.94
N PHE A 419 14.74 6.18 5.76
CA PHE A 419 13.39 5.68 5.45
C PHE A 419 12.35 6.81 5.45
N GLU A 420 12.54 7.78 6.33
CA GLU A 420 11.72 8.97 6.49
C GLU A 420 12.04 10.00 5.41
N ASP A 421 11.10 10.18 4.49
CA ASP A 421 11.15 11.22 3.46
C ASP A 421 9.75 11.83 3.32
N ASP A 422 9.68 13.16 3.36
CA ASP A 422 8.43 13.94 3.35
C ASP A 422 7.56 13.64 2.12
N ALA A 423 8.13 13.18 1.00
CA ALA A 423 7.37 12.79 -0.19
C ALA A 423 6.47 11.55 0.02
N PHE A 424 6.71 10.77 1.07
CA PHE A 424 5.96 9.55 1.40
C PHE A 424 5.04 9.72 2.62
N PHE A 425 5.00 10.91 3.21
CA PHE A 425 4.08 11.24 4.29
C PHE A 425 2.91 12.07 3.77
N LYS A 426 1.76 11.98 4.46
CA LYS A 426 0.67 12.93 4.27
C LYS A 426 1.00 14.20 5.08
N ASP A 427 0.65 15.35 4.52
CA ASP A 427 0.81 16.67 5.15
C ASP A 427 -0.06 16.87 6.40
#